data_AF-A0A8S0H9J2-F1
#
_entry.id   AF-A0A8S0H9J2-F1
#
_cell.length_a   1.000
_cell.length_b   1.000
_cell.length_c   1.000
_cell.angle_alpha   90.00
_cell.angle_beta   90.00
_cell.angle_gamma   90.00
#
_symmetry.space_group_name_H-M   'P 1'
#
loop_
_entity.id
_entity.type
_entity.pdbx_description
1 polymer ?
#
loop_
_entity_poly.entity_id
_entity_poly.type
_entity_poly.pdbx_seq_one_letter_code
_entity_poly.pdbx_strand_id
1 'polypeptide(L)'
;MIDRFPGRNDRVAYRGQDYFFSGGYWYRPQGPRYVVVRPPYGIRVTYLPDYAREVWIGSALFFLAAGAYYTYEANTQQYVVVEPPAGVPVADPQQSGNGYDVLAYPVNGQSPQQIDQDRYDCYRWAVQQSGFDPASVTYQPAPQVVQAYRQAQGNCLSSRGYQVTY
;
A
#
# COMPACT_ATOMS: atom_id res chain seq x y z
N MET A 1 -12.51 5.39 -0.27
CA MET A 1 -13.76 4.75 0.21
C MET A 1 -14.55 4.30 -0.99
N ILE A 2 -15.33 3.22 -0.87
CA ILE A 2 -16.18 2.72 -1.95
C ILE A 2 -17.58 2.40 -1.43
N ASP A 3 -18.60 2.58 -2.26
CA ASP A 3 -19.98 2.21 -1.95
C ASP A 3 -20.25 0.72 -2.25
N ARG A 4 -19.51 0.14 -3.21
CA ARG A 4 -19.59 -1.29 -3.59
C ARG A 4 -18.26 -1.80 -4.13
N PHE A 5 -18.01 -3.10 -3.99
CA PHE A 5 -16.83 -3.74 -4.57
C PHE A 5 -16.97 -3.89 -6.09
N PRO A 6 -15.97 -3.48 -6.88
CA PRO A 6 -16.00 -3.60 -8.35
C PRO A 6 -15.83 -5.05 -8.85
N GLY A 7 -15.45 -5.99 -7.97
CA GLY A 7 -15.24 -7.39 -8.31
C GLY A 7 -15.54 -8.34 -7.15
N ARG A 8 -14.94 -9.54 -7.19
CA ARG A 8 -15.05 -10.52 -6.09
C ARG A 8 -14.57 -9.88 -4.79
N ASN A 9 -15.38 -10.05 -3.76
CA ASN A 9 -15.00 -9.76 -2.39
C ASN A 9 -15.28 -10.97 -1.52
N ASP A 10 -14.44 -11.18 -0.52
CA ASP A 10 -14.64 -12.19 0.52
C ASP A 10 -14.82 -11.47 1.86
N ARG A 11 -15.92 -11.77 2.57
CA ARG A 11 -16.12 -11.34 3.95
C ARG A 11 -15.34 -12.26 4.88
N VAL A 12 -14.52 -11.67 5.74
CA VAL A 12 -13.66 -12.38 6.69
C VAL A 12 -13.93 -11.83 8.10
N ALA A 13 -14.52 -12.67 8.95
CA ALA A 13 -14.69 -12.34 10.36
C ALA A 13 -13.36 -12.57 11.10
N TYR A 14 -12.88 -11.55 11.81
CA TYR A 14 -11.63 -11.63 12.55
C TYR A 14 -11.72 -10.85 13.86
N ARG A 15 -11.51 -11.55 14.99
CA ARG A 15 -11.54 -10.98 16.35
C ARG A 15 -12.80 -10.13 16.64
N GLY A 16 -13.97 -10.63 16.22
CA GLY A 16 -15.26 -9.98 16.44
C GLY A 16 -15.54 -8.78 15.53
N GLN A 17 -14.71 -8.55 14.50
CA GLN A 17 -14.89 -7.50 13.51
C GLN A 17 -15.01 -8.11 12.11
N ASP A 18 -15.84 -7.50 11.28
CA ASP A 18 -15.93 -7.86 9.86
C ASP A 18 -14.91 -7.08 9.04
N TYR A 19 -14.17 -7.83 8.23
CA TYR A 19 -13.30 -7.32 7.20
C TYR A 19 -13.77 -7.85 5.85
N PHE A 20 -13.43 -7.11 4.79
CA PHE A 20 -13.71 -7.50 3.43
C PHE A 20 -12.42 -7.44 2.63
N PHE A 21 -12.11 -8.50 1.90
CA PHE A 21 -10.95 -8.56 1.02
C PHE A 21 -11.42 -8.46 -0.43
N SER A 22 -10.85 -7.52 -1.19
CA SER A 22 -11.19 -7.32 -2.60
C SER A 22 -10.00 -6.75 -3.36
N GLY A 23 -9.61 -7.38 -4.48
CA GLY A 23 -8.53 -6.90 -5.33
C GLY A 23 -7.18 -6.73 -4.64
N GLY A 24 -6.92 -7.47 -3.55
CA GLY A 24 -5.72 -7.36 -2.72
C GLY A 24 -5.82 -6.40 -1.55
N TYR A 25 -6.82 -5.52 -1.52
CA TYR A 25 -7.03 -4.55 -0.44
C TYR A 25 -7.96 -5.10 0.64
N TRP A 26 -7.73 -4.66 1.87
CA TRP A 26 -8.58 -4.94 3.02
C TRP A 26 -9.47 -3.76 3.34
N TYR A 27 -10.72 -4.04 3.66
CA TYR A 27 -11.72 -3.03 3.93
C TYR A 27 -12.46 -3.31 5.23
N ARG A 28 -12.95 -2.24 5.87
CA ARG A 28 -13.93 -2.32 6.95
C ARG A 28 -15.20 -1.55 6.59
N PRO A 29 -16.36 -1.99 7.10
CA PRO A 29 -17.59 -1.22 6.98
C PRO A 29 -17.48 0.08 7.78
N GLN A 30 -17.88 1.18 7.17
CA GLN A 30 -18.05 2.49 7.77
C GLN A 30 -19.41 3.06 7.34
N GLY A 31 -20.42 2.84 8.16
CA GLY A 31 -21.82 3.14 7.80
C GLY A 31 -22.24 2.36 6.56
N PRO A 32 -22.76 3.01 5.50
CA PRO A 32 -23.14 2.33 4.26
C PRO A 32 -21.96 2.05 3.33
N ARG A 33 -20.74 2.49 3.67
CA ARG A 33 -19.55 2.44 2.81
C ARG A 33 -18.47 1.51 3.34
N TYR A 34 -17.44 1.30 2.53
CA TYR A 34 -16.25 0.56 2.88
C TYR A 34 -15.00 1.43 2.77
N VAL A 35 -14.17 1.41 3.81
CA VAL A 35 -12.87 2.12 3.86
C VAL A 35 -11.74 1.11 3.72
N VAL A 36 -10.70 1.46 2.96
CA VAL A 36 -9.46 0.66 2.93
C VAL A 36 -8.79 0.77 4.29
N VAL A 37 -8.29 -0.34 4.83
CA VAL A 37 -7.58 -0.41 6.09
C VAL A 37 -6.32 -1.26 5.95
N ARG A 38 -5.40 -1.09 6.90
CA ARG A 38 -4.32 -2.04 7.09
C ARG A 38 -4.89 -3.37 7.58
N PRO A 39 -4.54 -4.50 6.93
CA PRO A 39 -4.99 -5.79 7.43
C PRO A 39 -4.41 -6.07 8.82
N PRO A 40 -5.21 -6.64 9.73
CA PRO A 40 -4.69 -7.20 10.96
C PRO A 40 -3.76 -8.38 10.67
N TYR A 41 -2.64 -8.47 11.38
CA TYR A 41 -1.80 -9.67 11.33
C TYR A 41 -2.57 -10.90 11.82
N GLY A 42 -2.40 -12.01 11.10
CA GLY A 42 -3.09 -13.29 11.31
C GLY A 42 -4.42 -13.45 10.60
N ILE A 43 -4.95 -12.39 9.95
CA ILE A 43 -6.17 -12.54 9.14
C ILE A 43 -5.88 -13.34 7.86
N ARG A 44 -6.87 -14.09 7.36
CA ARG A 44 -6.67 -15.12 6.33
C ARG A 44 -7.59 -14.94 5.13
N VAL A 45 -7.10 -15.29 3.95
CA VAL A 45 -7.86 -15.36 2.68
C VAL A 45 -7.50 -16.61 1.90
N THR A 46 -8.40 -17.08 1.05
CA THR A 46 -8.20 -18.30 0.24
C THR A 46 -7.55 -18.02 -1.12
N TYR A 47 -7.38 -16.75 -1.47
CA TYR A 47 -6.78 -16.34 -2.74
C TYR A 47 -6.05 -15.02 -2.60
N LEU A 48 -5.09 -14.79 -3.49
CA LEU A 48 -4.47 -13.50 -3.74
C LEU A 48 -4.77 -13.07 -5.18
N PRO A 49 -4.78 -11.76 -5.48
CA PRO A 49 -4.95 -11.28 -6.85
C PRO A 49 -3.74 -11.66 -7.73
N ASP A 50 -3.95 -11.76 -9.05
CA ASP A 50 -2.93 -12.21 -10.01
C ASP A 50 -1.65 -11.37 -10.02
N TYR A 51 -1.73 -10.11 -9.58
CA TYR A 51 -0.55 -9.23 -9.49
C TYR A 51 0.31 -9.49 -8.24
N ALA A 52 -0.14 -10.35 -7.31
CA ALA A 52 0.61 -10.69 -6.12
C ALA A 52 1.99 -11.23 -6.50
N ARG A 53 3.03 -10.74 -5.82
CA ARG A 53 4.41 -11.07 -6.14
C ARG A 53 4.98 -12.03 -5.12
N GLU A 54 5.72 -13.02 -5.59
CA GLU A 54 6.58 -13.83 -4.73
C GLU A 54 7.82 -13.05 -4.32
N VAL A 55 8.12 -13.03 -3.04
CA VAL A 55 9.27 -12.33 -2.46
C VAL A 55 10.01 -13.28 -1.54
N TRP A 56 11.25 -13.60 -1.90
CA TRP A 56 12.15 -14.37 -1.06
C TRP A 56 12.87 -13.45 -0.09
N ILE A 57 12.70 -13.68 1.22
CA ILE A 57 13.38 -12.93 2.28
C ILE A 57 14.15 -13.95 3.13
N GLY A 58 15.47 -13.95 3.00
CA GLY A 58 16.31 -15.03 3.51
C GLY A 58 15.96 -16.35 2.82
N SER A 59 15.56 -17.36 3.58
CA SER A 59 15.14 -18.68 3.08
C SER A 59 13.61 -18.88 3.05
N ALA A 60 12.83 -17.85 3.37
CA ALA A 60 11.37 -17.94 3.43
C ALA A 60 10.71 -17.22 2.23
N LEU A 61 9.72 -17.89 1.65
CA LEU A 61 8.86 -17.34 0.59
C LEU A 61 7.69 -16.58 1.20
N PHE A 62 7.51 -15.34 0.77
CA PHE A 62 6.36 -14.50 1.08
C PHE A 62 5.64 -14.10 -0.20
N PHE A 63 4.39 -13.69 -0.06
CA PHE A 63 3.60 -13.08 -1.13
C PHE A 63 3.30 -11.63 -0.76
N LEU A 64 3.53 -10.71 -1.68
CA LEU A 64 3.27 -9.28 -1.51
C LEU A 64 2.07 -8.87 -2.37
N ALA A 65 1.00 -8.37 -1.73
CA ALA A 65 -0.17 -7.84 -2.40
C ALA A 65 -0.68 -6.59 -1.68
N ALA A 66 -0.91 -5.50 -2.43
CA ALA A 66 -1.39 -4.20 -1.94
C ALA A 66 -0.65 -3.70 -0.67
N GLY A 67 0.65 -3.97 -0.58
CA GLY A 67 1.52 -3.55 0.53
C GLY A 67 1.53 -4.46 1.77
N ALA A 68 0.70 -5.51 1.80
CA ALA A 68 0.70 -6.52 2.86
C ALA A 68 1.49 -7.77 2.46
N TYR A 69 2.19 -8.36 3.45
CA TYR A 69 2.91 -9.62 3.30
C TYR A 69 2.03 -10.78 3.74
N TYR A 70 2.07 -11.86 2.96
CA TYR A 70 1.35 -13.09 3.25
C TYR A 70 2.30 -14.28 3.23
N THR A 71 2.01 -15.27 4.06
CA THR A 71 2.55 -16.61 3.92
C THR A 71 1.44 -17.57 3.52
N TYR A 72 1.79 -18.63 2.79
CA TYR A 72 0.83 -19.68 2.46
C TYR A 72 0.88 -20.79 3.52
N GLU A 73 -0.22 -21.03 4.21
CA GLU A 73 -0.40 -22.16 5.12
C GLU A 73 -0.96 -23.36 4.35
N ALA A 74 -0.12 -24.35 4.04
CA ALA A 74 -0.52 -25.51 3.24
C ALA A 74 -1.63 -26.36 3.90
N ASN A 75 -1.63 -26.47 5.23
CA ASN A 75 -2.61 -27.28 5.98
C ASN A 75 -4.05 -26.74 5.86
N THR A 76 -4.19 -25.42 5.74
CA THR A 76 -5.49 -24.74 5.65
C THR A 76 -5.77 -24.22 4.24
N GLN A 77 -4.79 -24.30 3.34
CA GLN A 77 -4.81 -23.75 1.98
C GLN A 77 -5.15 -22.26 1.96
N GLN A 78 -4.63 -21.51 2.93
CA GLN A 78 -4.93 -20.09 3.12
C GLN A 78 -3.66 -19.24 3.09
N TYR A 79 -3.80 -18.01 2.59
CA TYR A 79 -2.81 -16.97 2.71
C TYR A 79 -3.09 -16.17 3.98
N VAL A 80 -2.09 -16.06 4.85
CA VAL A 80 -2.20 -15.40 6.15
C VAL A 80 -1.39 -14.13 6.13
N VAL A 81 -2.00 -13.01 6.52
CA VAL A 81 -1.28 -11.75 6.66
C VAL A 81 -0.28 -11.88 7.79
N VAL A 82 0.99 -11.67 7.49
CA VAL A 82 2.08 -11.74 8.47
C VAL A 82 2.71 -10.37 8.66
N GLU A 83 3.36 -10.21 9.80
CA GLU A 83 4.33 -9.14 9.96
C GLU A 83 5.43 -9.34 8.91
N PRO A 84 5.87 -8.27 8.22
CA PRO A 84 7.05 -8.40 7.39
C PRO A 84 8.24 -8.77 8.26
N PRO A 85 9.18 -9.57 7.73
CA PRO A 85 10.43 -9.87 8.41
C PRO A 85 11.14 -8.59 8.84
N ALA A 86 11.77 -8.60 10.03
CA ALA A 86 12.55 -7.47 10.52
C ALA A 86 13.60 -7.04 9.48
N GLY A 87 13.59 -5.77 9.09
CA GLY A 87 14.43 -5.22 8.03
C GLY A 87 13.72 -5.05 6.68
N VAL A 88 12.47 -5.50 6.54
CA VAL A 88 11.63 -5.26 5.37
C VAL A 88 10.52 -4.25 5.73
N PRO A 89 10.51 -3.03 5.16
CA PRO A 89 9.47 -2.07 5.45
C PRO A 89 8.10 -2.57 4.97
N VAL A 90 7.10 -2.56 5.85
CA VAL A 90 5.69 -2.74 5.47
C VAL A 90 5.25 -1.48 4.74
N ALA A 91 4.73 -1.61 3.53
CA ALA A 91 4.00 -0.52 2.91
C ALA A 91 2.68 -0.36 3.69
N ASP A 92 2.58 0.69 4.49
CA ASP A 92 1.32 1.01 5.14
C ASP A 92 0.31 1.43 4.06
N PRO A 93 -0.90 0.86 4.01
CA PRO A 93 -1.94 1.32 3.09
C PRO A 93 -2.48 2.72 3.44
N GLN A 94 -2.09 3.31 4.58
CA GLN A 94 -2.25 4.75 4.83
C GLN A 94 -1.16 5.60 4.16
N GLN A 95 -0.12 4.98 3.59
CA GLN A 95 1.07 5.62 3.00
C GLN A 95 1.14 5.51 1.47
N SER A 96 0.11 4.97 0.81
CA SER A 96 -0.09 5.16 -0.64
C SER A 96 -1.02 6.36 -0.84
N GLY A 97 -0.48 7.57 -0.91
CA GLY A 97 -1.30 8.74 -1.18
C GLY A 97 -1.95 8.63 -2.56
N ASN A 98 -3.28 8.67 -2.55
CA ASN A 98 -4.19 8.93 -3.67
C ASN A 98 -3.97 8.14 -4.98
N GLY A 99 -3.18 7.05 -4.99
CA GLY A 99 -2.87 6.24 -6.19
C GLY A 99 -1.93 6.90 -7.20
N TYR A 100 -1.48 8.13 -6.92
CA TYR A 100 -0.58 8.90 -7.78
C TYR A 100 0.84 8.95 -7.23
N ASP A 101 1.02 8.73 -5.93
CA ASP A 101 2.33 8.76 -5.28
C ASP A 101 3.23 7.59 -5.71
N VAL A 102 4.54 7.84 -5.68
CA VAL A 102 5.55 6.80 -5.84
C VAL A 102 5.71 5.98 -4.56
N LEU A 103 6.01 4.70 -4.71
CA LEU A 103 6.35 3.85 -3.58
C LEU A 103 7.83 4.05 -3.24
N ALA A 104 8.13 4.47 -2.02
CA ALA A 104 9.48 4.77 -1.58
C ALA A 104 9.81 4.07 -0.26
N TYR A 105 10.97 3.41 -0.23
CA TYR A 105 11.45 2.61 0.88
C TYR A 105 12.71 3.22 1.50
N PRO A 106 12.75 3.50 2.81
CA PRO A 106 13.95 4.03 3.47
C PRO A 106 15.11 3.03 3.38
N VAL A 107 16.31 3.47 3.00
CA VAL A 107 17.49 2.60 2.93
C VAL A 107 18.56 2.92 3.99
N ASN A 108 18.43 4.04 4.69
CA ASN A 108 19.45 4.54 5.62
C ASN A 108 19.03 4.49 7.10
N GLY A 109 18.02 3.67 7.43
CA GLY A 109 17.52 3.57 8.82
C GLY A 109 16.83 4.84 9.32
N GLN A 110 16.18 5.60 8.43
CA GLN A 110 15.40 6.79 8.81
C GLN A 110 14.37 6.46 9.90
N SER A 111 14.22 7.35 10.89
CA SER A 111 13.22 7.18 11.95
C SER A 111 11.79 7.36 11.40
N PRO A 112 10.75 6.83 12.06
CA PRO A 112 9.37 7.04 11.63
C PRO A 112 9.00 8.52 11.46
N GLN A 113 9.43 9.39 12.38
CA GLN A 113 9.17 10.83 12.24
C GLN A 113 9.88 11.44 11.04
N GLN A 114 11.10 11.02 10.75
CA GLN A 114 11.84 11.47 9.58
C GLN A 114 11.17 11.01 8.28
N ILE A 115 10.65 9.77 8.26
CA ILE A 115 9.94 9.23 7.10
C ILE A 115 8.68 10.04 6.79
N ASP A 116 7.90 10.39 7.82
CA ASP A 116 6.69 11.18 7.62
C ASP A 116 7.01 12.61 7.17
N GLN A 117 8.06 13.23 7.72
CA GLN A 117 8.52 14.55 7.30
C GLN A 117 9.03 14.54 5.85
N ASP A 118 9.88 13.57 5.50
CA ASP A 118 10.45 13.45 4.15
C ASP A 118 9.36 13.25 3.10
N ARG A 119 8.36 12.42 3.40
CA ARG A 119 7.22 12.20 2.52
C ARG A 119 6.39 13.46 2.33
N TYR A 120 6.07 14.17 3.40
CA TYR A 120 5.30 15.41 3.31
C TYR A 120 6.06 16.49 2.54
N ASP A 121 7.36 16.66 2.81
CA ASP A 121 8.21 17.61 2.08
C ASP A 121 8.28 17.27 0.59
N CYS A 122 8.49 15.99 0.25
CA CYS A 122 8.60 15.55 -1.12
C CYS A 122 7.26 15.56 -1.86
N TYR A 123 6.14 15.35 -1.16
CA TYR A 123 4.79 15.63 -1.67
C TYR A 123 4.66 17.10 -2.05
N ARG A 124 4.97 18.02 -1.13
CA ARG A 124 4.86 19.46 -1.36
C ARG A 124 5.76 19.92 -2.51
N TRP A 125 6.98 19.38 -2.58
CA TRP A 125 7.89 19.60 -3.69
C TRP A 125 7.30 19.13 -5.03
N ALA A 126 6.74 17.92 -5.07
CA ALA A 126 6.14 17.37 -6.28
C ALA A 126 4.93 18.18 -6.76
N VAL A 127 4.07 18.66 -5.83
CA VAL A 127 2.97 19.58 -6.15
C VAL A 127 3.51 20.87 -6.77
N GLN A 128 4.55 21.46 -6.19
CA GLN A 128 5.14 22.70 -6.69
C GLN A 128 5.77 22.54 -8.09
N GLN A 129 6.44 21.42 -8.34
CA GLN A 129 7.13 21.16 -9.61
C GLN A 129 6.16 20.78 -10.74
N SER A 130 5.08 20.05 -10.42
CA SER A 130 4.14 19.54 -11.42
C SER A 130 2.88 20.38 -11.60
N GLY A 131 2.56 21.26 -10.65
CA GLY A 131 1.28 21.98 -10.60
C GLY A 131 0.08 21.08 -10.29
N PHE A 132 0.31 19.84 -9.86
CA PHE A 132 -0.71 18.84 -9.60
C PHE A 132 -0.73 18.43 -8.14
N ASP A 133 -1.89 18.59 -7.49
CA ASP A 133 -2.14 18.15 -6.12
C ASP A 133 -3.09 16.93 -6.13
N PRO A 134 -2.58 15.71 -5.83
CA PRO A 134 -3.38 14.49 -5.78
C PRO A 134 -4.55 14.50 -4.78
N ALA A 135 -4.46 15.31 -3.72
CA ALA A 135 -5.51 15.42 -2.70
C ALA A 135 -6.69 16.29 -3.15
N SER A 136 -6.49 17.07 -4.22
CA SER A 136 -7.53 17.94 -4.81
C SER A 136 -8.27 17.33 -6.01
N VAL A 137 -7.90 16.12 -6.43
CA VAL A 137 -8.34 15.53 -7.70
C VAL A 137 -9.80 15.06 -7.65
N THR A 138 -10.64 15.62 -8.52
CA THR A 138 -12.06 15.25 -8.67
C THR A 138 -12.38 14.56 -10.01
N TYR A 139 -11.43 14.53 -10.94
CA TYR A 139 -11.52 13.89 -12.26
C TYR A 139 -10.18 13.28 -12.67
N GLN A 140 -10.16 12.41 -13.67
CA GLN A 140 -8.92 11.76 -14.10
C GLN A 140 -7.94 12.77 -14.72
N PRO A 141 -6.73 12.98 -14.14
CA PRO A 141 -5.74 13.91 -14.65
C PRO A 141 -5.05 13.38 -15.91
N ALA A 142 -4.42 14.29 -16.67
CA ALA A 142 -3.64 13.92 -17.85
C ALA A 142 -2.42 13.06 -17.47
N PRO A 143 -2.07 12.00 -18.23
CA PRO A 143 -0.97 11.10 -17.88
C PRO A 143 0.38 11.81 -17.69
N GLN A 144 0.66 12.84 -18.50
CA GLN A 144 1.89 13.62 -18.44
C GLN A 144 2.06 14.37 -17.11
N VAL A 145 0.95 14.88 -16.57
CA VAL A 145 0.93 15.62 -15.30
C VAL A 145 1.20 14.66 -14.12
N VAL A 146 0.58 13.48 -14.15
CA VAL A 146 0.84 12.41 -13.17
C VAL A 146 2.29 11.95 -13.23
N GLN A 147 2.84 11.78 -14.44
CA GLN A 147 4.24 11.38 -14.63
C GLN A 147 5.20 12.43 -14.08
N ALA A 148 4.96 13.72 -14.35
CA ALA A 148 5.77 14.82 -13.82
C ALA A 148 5.75 14.87 -12.29
N TYR A 149 4.57 14.69 -11.69
CA TYR A 149 4.42 14.59 -10.23
C TYR A 149 5.22 13.42 -9.65
N ARG A 150 5.05 12.20 -10.22
CA ARG A 150 5.77 11.00 -9.77
C ARG A 150 7.28 11.17 -9.84
N GLN A 151 7.79 11.72 -10.95
CA GLN A 151 9.22 11.96 -11.11
C GLN A 151 9.75 12.96 -10.09
N ALA A 152 9.03 14.07 -9.86
CA ALA A 152 9.44 15.07 -8.87
C ALA A 152 9.46 14.48 -7.45
N GLN A 153 8.44 13.72 -7.08
CA GLN A 153 8.34 13.06 -5.78
C GLN A 153 9.45 12.01 -5.61
N GLY A 154 9.64 11.16 -6.63
CA GLY A 154 10.64 10.10 -6.62
C GLY A 154 12.07 10.61 -6.60
N ASN A 155 12.36 11.72 -7.28
CA ASN A 155 13.68 12.34 -7.23
C ASN A 155 13.98 12.95 -5.85
N CYS A 156 12.98 13.58 -5.23
CA CYS A 156 13.12 14.13 -3.87
C CYS A 156 13.33 13.01 -2.84
N LEU A 157 12.58 11.92 -2.93
CA LEU A 157 12.74 10.79 -2.01
C LEU A 157 14.07 10.06 -2.26
N SER A 158 14.46 9.86 -3.51
CA SER A 158 15.77 9.26 -3.84
C SER A 158 16.93 10.06 -3.26
N SER A 159 16.89 11.39 -3.31
CA SER A 159 17.96 12.23 -2.76
C SER A 159 18.05 12.21 -1.22
N ARG A 160 16.95 11.83 -0.55
CA ARG A 160 16.87 11.65 0.90
C ARG A 160 17.15 10.21 1.36
N GLY A 161 17.63 9.36 0.47
CA GLY A 161 18.01 7.98 0.80
C GLY A 161 16.82 7.02 0.86
N TYR A 162 15.89 7.16 -0.08
CA TYR A 162 14.82 6.19 -0.31
C TYR A 162 15.04 5.48 -1.64
N GLN A 163 14.78 4.18 -1.66
CA GLN A 163 14.64 3.42 -2.90
C GLN A 163 13.23 3.60 -3.44
N VAL A 164 13.09 4.21 -4.62
CA VAL A 164 11.80 4.57 -5.22
C VAL A 164 11.39 3.60 -6.33
N THR A 165 10.10 3.28 -6.39
CA THR A 165 9.45 2.48 -7.44
C THR A 165 8.28 3.26 -8.03
N TYR A 166 8.16 3.25 -9.36
CA TYR A 166 7.22 4.05 -10.16
C TYR A 166 5.98 3.29 -10.62
#